data_AF-A0A958VN28-F1
#
_entry.id   AF-A0A958VN28-F1
#
_cell.length_a   1.000
_cell.length_b   1.000
_cell.length_c   1.000
_cell.angle_alpha   90.00
_cell.angle_beta   90.00
_cell.angle_gamma   90.00
#
_symmetry.space_group_name_H-M   'P 1'
#
loop_
_entity.id
_entity.type
_entity.pdbx_description
1 polymer ?
#
loop_
_entity_poly.entity_id
_entity_poly.type
_entity_poly.pdbx_seq_one_letter_code
_entity_poly.pdbx_strand_id
1 'polypeptide(L)'
;MKQRVFALTFIVLYMIAMIRPIVPVVDYIVRYDYYAEVLCINKDKPEMQCNGTCHLAKQVVETVPIQSNDEQPPMPVLNLDDFPVTYLLKANFKITALQYIQESNFKLFLNTLYSSYLHSVFRPPRF
;
A
#
# COMPACT_ATOMS: atom_id res chain seq x y z
N MET A 1 -11.60 37.47 12.19
CA MET A 1 -10.21 36.93 12.23
C MET A 1 -10.06 35.76 13.20
N LYS A 2 -10.49 35.88 14.47
CA LYS A 2 -10.36 34.80 15.48
C LYS A 2 -10.88 33.42 15.02
N GLN A 3 -12.05 33.36 14.39
CA GLN A 3 -12.63 32.11 13.88
C GLN A 3 -11.78 31.42 12.79
N ARG A 4 -11.11 32.21 11.93
CA ARG A 4 -10.23 31.68 10.89
C ARG A 4 -8.94 31.10 11.48
N VAL A 5 -8.41 31.75 12.52
CA VAL A 5 -7.25 31.24 13.26
C VAL A 5 -7.58 29.91 13.94
N PHE A 6 -8.74 29.81 14.61
CA PHE A 6 -9.20 28.55 15.21
C PHE A 6 -9.35 27.44 14.16
N ALA A 7 -10.00 27.71 13.03
CA ALA A 7 -10.13 26.71 11.96
C ALA A 7 -8.77 26.24 11.43
N LEU A 8 -7.83 27.16 11.16
CA LEU A 8 -6.49 26.82 10.71
C LEU A 8 -5.73 25.99 11.75
N THR A 9 -5.84 26.32 13.05
CA THR A 9 -5.20 25.53 14.10
C THR A 9 -5.74 24.09 14.16
N PHE A 10 -7.05 23.89 14.03
CA PHE A 10 -7.64 22.54 14.01
C PHE A 10 -7.21 21.74 12.78
N ILE A 11 -7.12 22.38 11.61
CA ILE A 11 -6.64 21.73 10.38
C ILE A 11 -5.19 21.28 10.56
N VAL A 12 -4.31 22.14 11.07
CA VAL A 12 -2.90 21.78 11.30
C VAL A 12 -2.77 20.62 12.29
N LEU A 13 -3.51 20.65 13.39
CA LEU A 13 -3.51 19.56 14.37
C LEU A 13 -4.01 18.23 13.77
N TYR A 14 -5.04 18.29 12.93
CA TYR A 14 -5.55 17.12 12.23
C TYR A 14 -4.52 16.55 11.24
N MET A 15 -3.83 17.41 10.47
CA MET A 15 -2.75 16.97 9.57
C MET A 15 -1.61 16.30 10.33
N ILE A 16 -1.23 16.83 11.50
CA ILE A 16 -0.22 16.21 12.36
C ILE A 16 -0.69 14.83 12.86
N ALA A 17 -1.97 14.67 13.22
CA ALA A 17 -2.52 13.39 13.64
C ALA A 17 -2.51 12.34 12.51
N MET A 18 -2.68 12.76 11.25
CA MET A 18 -2.64 11.89 10.07
C MET A 18 -1.24 11.40 9.68
N ILE A 19 -0.16 12.02 10.19
CA ILE A 19 1.23 11.65 9.84
C ILE A 19 1.69 10.35 10.52
N ARG A 20 1.01 9.90 11.59
CA ARG A 20 1.40 8.72 12.38
C ARG A 20 1.81 7.47 11.58
N PRO A 21 1.04 6.98 10.59
CA PRO A 21 1.43 5.80 9.80
C PRO A 21 2.59 6.06 8.81
N ILE A 22 2.91 7.32 8.51
CA ILE A 22 3.95 7.69 7.54
C ILE A 22 5.35 7.63 8.16
N VAL A 23 5.45 7.92 9.46
CA VAL A 23 6.73 7.95 10.19
C VAL A 23 7.57 6.67 10.03
N PRO A 24 7.05 5.45 10.29
CA PRO A 24 7.86 4.23 10.14
C PRO A 24 8.28 3.96 8.69
N VAL A 25 7.47 4.36 7.71
CA VAL A 25 7.79 4.19 6.28
C VAL A 25 8.95 5.12 5.87
N VAL A 26 8.92 6.37 6.31
CA VAL A 26 10.00 7.32 6.04
C VAL A 26 11.30 6.85 6.69
N ASP A 27 11.23 6.36 7.93
CA ASP A 27 12.40 5.85 8.64
C ASP A 27 13.05 4.66 7.92
N TYR A 28 12.23 3.73 7.42
CA TYR A 28 12.68 2.62 6.60
C TYR A 28 13.38 3.07 5.32
N ILE A 29 12.84 4.08 4.62
CA ILE A 29 13.45 4.59 3.37
C ILE A 29 14.79 5.26 3.66
N VAL A 30 14.86 6.10 4.70
CA VAL A 30 16.09 6.84 5.06
C VAL A 30 17.18 5.88 5.53
N ARG A 31 16.81 4.80 6.22
CA ARG A 31 17.75 3.83 6.81
C ARG A 31 17.58 2.43 6.22
N TYR A 32 17.34 2.35 4.91
CA TYR A 32 17.05 1.08 4.24
C TYR A 32 18.12 0.02 4.49
N ASP A 33 19.40 0.38 4.38
CA ASP A 33 20.52 -0.56 4.57
C ASP A 33 20.52 -1.17 5.98
N TYR A 34 20.23 -0.38 7.01
CA TYR A 34 20.10 -0.88 8.37
C TYR A 34 18.94 -1.89 8.50
N TYR A 35 17.81 -1.62 7.85
CA TYR A 35 16.67 -2.53 7.86
C TYR A 35 16.96 -3.83 7.09
N ALA A 36 17.64 -3.76 5.95
CA ALA A 36 17.97 -4.91 5.13
C ALA A 36 19.12 -5.75 5.70
N GLU A 37 20.15 -5.11 6.26
CA GLU A 37 21.37 -5.77 6.73
C GLU A 37 21.35 -6.14 8.20
N VAL A 38 20.59 -5.43 9.06
CA VAL A 38 20.56 -5.69 10.51
C VAL A 38 19.24 -6.31 10.94
N LEU A 39 18.12 -5.75 10.52
CA LEU A 39 16.78 -6.16 10.98
C LEU A 39 16.13 -7.27 10.14
N CYS A 40 16.70 -7.62 8.98
CA CYS A 40 16.16 -8.68 8.13
C CYS A 40 16.33 -10.06 8.79
N ILE A 41 15.21 -10.72 9.06
CA ILE A 41 15.19 -12.07 9.65
C ILE A 41 15.39 -13.20 8.63
N ASN A 42 15.19 -12.92 7.34
CA ASN A 42 15.20 -13.92 6.26
C ASN A 42 16.35 -13.66 5.26
N LYS A 43 17.56 -13.39 5.78
CA LYS A 43 18.74 -13.12 4.93
C LYS A 43 19.11 -14.32 4.07
N ASP A 44 18.89 -15.53 4.58
CA ASP A 44 19.24 -16.78 3.90
C ASP A 44 18.19 -17.21 2.84
N LYS A 45 17.07 -16.50 2.74
CA LYS A 45 15.93 -16.82 1.86
C LYS A 45 15.56 -15.62 0.97
N PRO A 46 16.38 -15.30 -0.05
CA PRO A 46 16.14 -14.15 -0.92
C PRO A 46 14.82 -14.25 -1.70
N GLU A 47 14.29 -15.45 -1.94
CA GLU A 47 13.00 -15.69 -2.58
C GLU A 47 11.81 -15.07 -1.81
N MET A 48 11.97 -14.82 -0.52
CA MET A 48 10.93 -14.25 0.35
C MET A 48 10.86 -12.72 0.29
N GLN A 49 11.78 -12.06 -0.42
CA GLN A 49 11.82 -10.60 -0.62
C GLN A 49 11.67 -9.77 0.68
N CYS A 50 12.21 -10.26 1.81
CA CYS A 50 12.05 -9.61 3.11
C CYS A 50 12.65 -8.20 3.11
N ASN A 51 13.95 -8.04 2.86
CA ASN A 51 14.62 -6.73 2.78
C ASN A 51 14.28 -5.77 3.94
N GLY A 52 14.00 -6.29 5.15
CA GLY A 52 13.58 -5.49 6.30
C GLY A 52 12.08 -5.09 6.33
N THR A 53 11.31 -5.38 5.28
CA THR A 53 9.87 -5.08 5.18
C THR A 53 9.03 -5.83 6.21
N CYS A 54 9.43 -7.04 6.63
CA CYS A 54 8.74 -7.77 7.69
C CYS A 54 8.78 -7.03 9.03
N HIS A 55 9.87 -6.30 9.32
CA HIS A 55 9.99 -5.48 10.52
C HIS A 55 9.18 -4.19 10.38
N LEU A 56 9.23 -3.56 9.21
CA LEU A 56 8.40 -2.39 8.89
C LEU A 56 6.91 -2.70 9.07
N ALA A 57 6.44 -3.84 8.58
CA ALA A 57 5.05 -4.25 8.69
C ALA A 57 4.57 -4.34 10.15
N LYS A 58 5.41 -4.87 11.05
CA LYS A 58 5.12 -4.90 12.49
C LYS A 58 4.99 -3.50 13.08
N GLN A 59 5.94 -2.61 12.79
CA GLN A 59 5.91 -1.23 13.28
C GLN A 59 4.66 -0.47 12.80
N VAL A 60 4.26 -0.68 11.54
CA VAL A 60 3.05 -0.06 10.99
C VAL A 60 1.80 -0.57 11.71
N VAL A 61 1.69 -1.88 11.96
CA VAL A 61 0.56 -2.46 12.71
C VAL A 61 0.48 -1.91 14.13
N GLU A 62 1.60 -1.78 14.84
CA GLU A 62 1.63 -1.21 16.20
C GLU A 62 1.20 0.26 16.25
N THR A 63 1.42 1.02 15.16
CA THR A 63 1.01 2.43 15.09
C THR A 63 -0.48 2.63 14.79
N VAL A 64 -1.17 1.58 14.32
CA VAL A 64 -2.61 1.59 14.09
C VAL A 64 -3.27 0.90 15.28
N PRO A 65 -4.20 1.55 16.01
CA PRO A 65 -4.89 0.91 17.12
C PRO A 65 -5.89 -0.12 16.60
N ILE A 66 -5.41 -1.30 16.18
CA ILE A 66 -6.23 -2.46 15.83
C ILE A 66 -6.47 -3.22 17.14
N GLN A 67 -7.71 -3.28 17.59
CA GLN A 67 -8.12 -4.18 18.68
C GLN A 67 -8.15 -5.62 18.12
N SER A 68 -7.00 -6.29 18.04
CA SER A 68 -6.93 -7.69 17.62
C SER A 68 -6.90 -8.60 18.84
N ASN A 69 -8.04 -9.21 19.16
CA ASN A 69 -8.19 -10.21 20.22
C ASN A 69 -8.02 -11.66 19.72
N ASP A 70 -7.52 -11.90 18.50
CA ASP A 70 -7.44 -13.26 17.94
C ASP A 70 -6.04 -13.63 17.43
N GLU A 71 -5.63 -14.83 17.82
CA GLU A 71 -4.38 -15.53 17.50
C GLU A 71 -4.36 -15.99 16.03
N GLN A 72 -4.02 -15.11 15.08
CA GLN A 72 -3.66 -15.52 13.72
C GLN A 72 -2.61 -14.56 13.12
N PRO A 73 -1.74 -15.05 12.20
CA PRO A 73 -0.54 -14.33 11.81
C PRO A 73 -0.91 -12.97 11.19
N PRO A 74 -0.23 -11.89 11.60
CA PRO A 74 -0.67 -10.53 11.28
C PRO A 74 -0.25 -10.21 9.85
N MET A 75 -1.07 -10.61 8.88
CA MET A 75 -1.17 -9.79 7.69
C MET A 75 -1.94 -8.54 8.11
N PRO A 76 -1.37 -7.32 7.94
CA PRO A 76 -2.10 -6.09 8.21
C PRO A 76 -3.28 -6.07 7.25
N VAL A 77 -4.46 -6.46 7.73
CA VAL A 77 -5.70 -6.15 7.04
C VAL A 77 -5.85 -4.66 7.23
N LEU A 78 -5.42 -3.90 6.22
CA LEU A 78 -5.59 -2.46 6.20
C LEU A 78 -7.10 -2.20 6.08
N ASN A 79 -7.77 -2.06 7.23
CA ASN A 79 -9.15 -1.62 7.28
C ASN A 79 -9.16 -0.15 6.88
N LEU A 80 -9.31 0.08 5.58
CA LEU A 80 -9.42 1.43 5.01
C LEU A 80 -10.49 2.23 5.76
N ASP A 81 -11.57 1.61 6.23
CA ASP A 81 -12.65 2.30 6.95
C ASP A 81 -12.22 3.03 8.24
N ASP A 82 -11.08 2.65 8.84
CA ASP A 82 -10.52 3.33 10.01
C ASP A 82 -9.81 4.65 9.67
N PHE A 83 -9.53 4.87 8.37
CA PHE A 83 -8.90 6.08 7.88
C PHE A 83 -9.92 7.02 7.20
N PRO A 84 -9.98 8.30 7.59
CA PRO A 84 -10.88 9.26 6.96
C PRO A 84 -10.54 9.55 5.49
N VAL A 85 -9.35 9.15 5.01
CA VAL A 85 -8.98 9.17 3.57
C VAL A 85 -9.85 8.24 2.73
N THR A 86 -10.54 7.28 3.36
CA THR A 86 -11.37 6.29 2.66
C THR A 86 -12.60 6.90 2.03
N TYR A 87 -13.08 8.04 2.54
CA TYR A 87 -14.11 8.82 1.86
C TYR A 87 -13.60 9.39 0.52
N LEU A 88 -12.32 9.74 0.41
CA LEU A 88 -11.71 10.19 -0.84
C LEU A 88 -11.47 9.04 -1.82
N LEU A 89 -11.15 7.83 -1.32
CA LEU A 89 -10.99 6.63 -2.13
C LEU A 89 -12.34 6.04 -2.60
N LYS A 90 -13.38 6.13 -1.77
CA LYS A 90 -14.77 5.78 -2.11
C LYS A 90 -15.46 6.87 -2.94
N ALA A 91 -14.89 8.08 -3.00
CA ALA A 91 -15.37 9.09 -3.92
C ALA A 91 -15.04 8.64 -5.33
N ASN A 92 -16.07 8.49 -6.17
CA ASN A 92 -15.92 8.28 -7.61
C ASN A 92 -15.32 9.55 -8.24
N PHE A 93 -14.01 9.73 -8.10
CA PHE A 93 -13.32 10.82 -8.74
C PHE A 93 -13.26 10.52 -10.23
N LYS A 94 -14.04 11.24 -11.04
CA LYS A 94 -13.83 11.26 -12.49
C LYS A 94 -12.49 11.95 -12.71
N ILE A 95 -11.43 11.16 -12.90
CA ILE A 95 -10.12 11.68 -13.31
C ILE A 95 -10.28 12.20 -14.74
N THR A 96 -10.64 13.48 -14.87
CA THR A 96 -10.69 14.19 -16.17
C THR A 96 -9.29 14.54 -16.69
N ALA A 97 -8.24 13.90 -16.17
CA ALA A 97 -6.84 14.17 -16.53
C ALA A 97 -6.26 13.17 -17.55
N LEU A 98 -7.03 12.19 -18.04
CA LEU A 98 -6.58 11.24 -19.07
C LEU A 98 -7.17 11.49 -20.46
N GLN A 99 -7.83 12.63 -20.70
CA GLN A 99 -8.38 12.96 -22.02
C GLN A 99 -7.34 13.40 -23.06
N TYR A 100 -6.04 13.39 -22.73
CA TYR A 100 -4.96 13.80 -23.64
C TYR A 100 -3.89 12.72 -23.88
N ILE A 101 -4.25 11.44 -23.85
CA ILE A 101 -3.41 10.41 -24.48
C ILE A 101 -4.03 10.12 -25.83
N GLN A 102 -3.45 10.74 -26.85
CA GLN A 102 -3.82 10.61 -28.25
C GLN A 102 -3.87 9.13 -28.65
N GLU A 103 -5.09 8.68 -28.95
CA GLU A 103 -5.44 7.40 -29.58
C GLU A 103 -4.54 7.12 -30.80
N SER A 104 -3.46 6.37 -30.62
CA SER A 104 -2.95 5.49 -31.67
C SER A 104 -1.99 4.45 -31.09
N ASN A 105 -2.32 3.18 -31.34
CA ASN A 105 -1.46 1.99 -31.27
C ASN A 105 -1.45 1.10 -30.01
N PHE A 106 -2.20 1.37 -28.94
CA PHE A 106 -2.26 0.42 -27.80
C PHE A 106 -3.15 -0.82 -28.07
N LYS A 107 -3.99 -0.79 -29.12
CA LYS A 107 -4.98 -1.84 -29.39
C LYS A 107 -4.41 -3.14 -29.97
N LEU A 108 -3.14 -3.17 -30.39
CA LEU A 108 -2.55 -4.32 -31.08
C LEU A 108 -1.73 -5.25 -30.17
N PHE A 109 -1.41 -4.83 -28.94
CA PHE A 109 -0.54 -5.60 -28.03
C PHE A 109 -1.30 -6.61 -27.17
N LEU A 110 -2.54 -6.32 -26.76
CA LEU A 110 -3.28 -7.16 -25.82
C LEU A 110 -3.89 -8.42 -26.46
N ASN A 111 -4.30 -8.37 -27.73
CA ASN A 111 -4.92 -9.52 -28.40
C ASN A 111 -3.92 -10.66 -28.68
N THR A 112 -2.64 -10.34 -28.92
CA THR A 112 -1.61 -11.34 -29.23
C THR A 112 -1.13 -12.09 -27.97
N LEU A 113 -1.15 -11.43 -26.81
CA LEU A 113 -0.76 -12.02 -25.53
C LEU A 113 -1.87 -12.90 -24.94
N TYR A 114 -3.14 -12.57 -25.16
CA TYR A 114 -4.27 -13.33 -24.59
C TYR A 114 -4.49 -14.70 -25.27
N SER A 115 -4.23 -14.79 -26.58
CA SER A 115 -4.48 -16.03 -27.35
C SER A 115 -3.49 -17.16 -27.04
N SER A 116 -2.24 -16.83 -26.68
CA SER A 116 -1.17 -17.80 -26.43
C SER A 116 -1.19 -18.36 -25.00
N TYR A 117 -1.66 -17.58 -24.03
CA TYR A 117 -1.67 -17.97 -22.61
C TYR A 117 -2.85 -18.89 -22.24
N LEU A 118 -4.02 -18.73 -22.89
CA LEU A 118 -5.21 -19.51 -22.56
C LEU A 118 -5.14 -20.98 -22.99
N HIS A 119 -4.21 -21.35 -23.89
CA HIS A 119 -4.09 -22.73 -24.39
C HIS A 119 -3.16 -23.64 -23.58
N SER A 120 -2.32 -23.09 -22.69
CA SER A 120 -1.28 -23.87 -21.99
C SER A 120 -1.56 -24.17 -20.51
N VAL A 121 -2.44 -23.43 -19.83
CA VAL A 121 -2.51 -23.47 -18.35
C VAL A 121 -3.62 -24.36 -17.77
N PHE A 122 -4.62 -24.78 -18.56
CA PHE A 122 -5.68 -25.67 -18.04
C PHE A 122 -5.83 -26.95 -18.85
N ARG A 123 -5.04 -27.97 -18.50
CA ARG A 123 -5.38 -29.36 -18.83
C ARG A 123 -5.26 -30.20 -17.56
N PRO A 124 -6.32 -30.90 -17.12
CA PRO A 124 -6.22 -31.79 -15.98
C PRO A 124 -5.28 -32.98 -16.31
N PRO A 125 -4.55 -33.50 -15.31
CA PRO A 125 -3.66 -34.65 -15.50
C PRO A 125 -4.47 -35.87 -15.94
N ARG A 126 -3.98 -36.56 -16.98
CA ARG A 126 -4.52 -37.84 -17.42
C ARG A 126 -3.70 -38.93 -16.74
N PHE A 127 -4.37 -39.77 -15.95
CA PHE A 127 -3.83 -41.08 -15.54
C PHE A 127 -4.00 -42.08 -16.68
#